data_AF-A0A838UDN1-F1
#
_entry.id   AF-A0A838UDN1-F1
#
_cell.length_a   1.000
_cell.length_b   1.000
_cell.length_c   1.000
_cell.angle_alpha   90.00
_cell.angle_beta   90.00
_cell.angle_gamma   90.00
#
_symmetry.space_group_name_H-M   'P 1'
#
loop_
_entity.id
_entity.type
_entity.pdbx_description
1 polymer ?
#
loop_
_entity_poly.entity_id
_entity_poly.type
_entity_poly.pdbx_seq_one_letter_code
_entity_poly.pdbx_strand_id
1 'polypeptide(L)'
;MAFGMTLTGLSFLVLWLGASTGEQAVKTPEQLAGGSFRVNERVLTNLGAGGVSPDAITRIKDAKAPDGKNSIFGVKFEPKDGLSGEQQLLNAVNTVSPGAGNVHRDAILQNSFLFRVSPFWLILAYGIVTLGELMLSPMGLSLVSKVAPIGIRGLMMGGWFVATAIGNKLTQIGIYWDIWLQSSFFLVLACMALFMAIVLALLLKPLKKAMPGV
;
A
#
# COMPACT_ATOMS: atom_id res chain seq x y z
N MET A 1 12.96 -14.77 16.37
CA MET A 1 12.62 -13.34 16.25
C MET A 1 13.20 -12.73 14.97
N ALA A 2 14.52 -12.66 14.77
CA ALA A 2 15.11 -12.13 13.53
C ALA A 2 14.57 -12.81 12.25
N PHE A 3 14.49 -14.14 12.24
CA PHE A 3 13.92 -14.89 11.11
C PHE A 3 12.44 -14.56 10.81
N GLY A 4 11.63 -14.34 11.85
CA GLY A 4 10.23 -13.92 11.67
C GLY A 4 10.12 -12.53 11.02
N MET A 5 10.97 -11.58 11.44
CA MET A 5 11.05 -10.26 10.80
C MET A 5 11.56 -10.34 9.35
N THR A 6 12.46 -11.27 9.04
CA THR A 6 12.89 -11.52 7.65
C THR A 6 11.72 -12.00 6.79
N LEU A 7 10.88 -12.91 7.30
CA LEU A 7 9.67 -13.36 6.58
C LEU A 7 8.68 -12.21 6.38
N THR A 8 8.47 -11.35 7.37
CA THR A 8 7.66 -10.13 7.21
C THR A 8 8.19 -9.22 6.10
N GLY A 9 9.52 -8.99 6.06
CA GLY A 9 10.15 -8.23 4.97
C GLY A 9 9.98 -8.89 3.61
N LEU A 10 10.08 -10.22 3.53
CA LEU A 10 9.91 -10.99 2.30
C LEU A 10 8.46 -10.94 1.80
N SER A 11 7.47 -10.95 2.69
CA SER A 11 6.06 -10.72 2.34
C SER A 11 5.86 -9.36 1.68
N PHE A 12 6.45 -8.29 2.22
CA PHE A 12 6.40 -6.97 1.59
C PHE A 12 7.14 -6.91 0.26
N LEU A 13 8.25 -7.66 0.08
CA LEU A 13 8.91 -7.78 -1.23
C LEU A 13 8.04 -8.49 -2.27
N VAL A 14 7.28 -9.51 -1.86
CA VAL A 14 6.28 -10.16 -2.74
C VAL A 14 5.22 -9.16 -3.17
N LEU A 15 4.71 -8.34 -2.25
CA LEU A 15 3.75 -7.29 -2.58
C LEU A 15 4.36 -6.20 -3.45
N TRP A 16 5.63 -5.86 -3.24
CA TRP A 16 6.37 -4.96 -4.11
C TRP A 16 6.46 -5.49 -5.54
N LEU A 17 6.79 -6.78 -5.73
CA LEU A 17 6.81 -7.43 -7.04
C LEU A 17 5.42 -7.48 -7.69
N GLY A 18 4.39 -7.80 -6.91
CA GLY A 18 3.00 -7.75 -7.37
C GLY A 18 2.59 -6.34 -7.80
N ALA A 19 2.95 -5.33 -7.02
CA ALA A 19 2.67 -3.93 -7.34
C ALA A 19 3.45 -3.44 -8.56
N SER A 20 4.74 -3.77 -8.68
CA SER A 20 5.57 -3.35 -9.81
C SER A 20 5.10 -4.01 -11.12
N THR A 21 4.70 -5.28 -11.08
CA THR A 21 4.12 -5.96 -12.24
C THR A 21 2.76 -5.36 -12.62
N GLY A 22 1.93 -4.98 -11.65
CA GLY A 22 0.68 -4.27 -11.89
C GLY A 22 0.86 -2.85 -12.45
N GLU A 23 1.87 -2.13 -11.99
CA GLU A 23 2.17 -0.76 -12.44
C GLU A 23 2.78 -0.73 -13.85
N GLN A 24 3.53 -1.77 -14.24
CA GLN A 24 4.17 -1.87 -15.56
C GLN A 24 3.32 -2.60 -16.61
N ALA A 25 2.17 -3.17 -16.22
CA ALA A 25 1.32 -3.92 -17.14
C ALA A 25 0.75 -3.00 -18.23
N VAL A 26 1.11 -3.28 -19.49
CA VAL A 26 0.50 -2.63 -20.66
C VAL A 26 -0.96 -3.06 -20.74
N LYS A 27 -1.86 -2.08 -20.73
CA LYS A 27 -3.30 -2.31 -20.68
C LYS A 27 -3.77 -2.87 -22.01
N THR A 28 -4.38 -4.06 -22.02
CA THR A 28 -4.96 -4.59 -23.26
C THR A 28 -6.23 -3.81 -23.64
N PRO A 29 -6.59 -3.72 -24.94
CA PRO A 29 -7.81 -3.03 -25.38
C PRO A 29 -9.09 -3.55 -24.69
N GLU A 30 -9.16 -4.85 -24.40
CA GLU A 30 -10.26 -5.48 -23.66
C GLU A 30 -10.32 -5.06 -22.18
N GLN A 31 -9.15 -4.90 -21.55
CA GLN A 31 -9.04 -4.40 -20.18
C GLN A 31 -9.38 -2.91 -20.07
N LEU A 32 -9.17 -2.13 -21.14
CA LEU A 32 -9.63 -0.74 -21.23
C LEU A 32 -11.15 -0.68 -21.46
N ALA A 33 -11.71 -1.57 -22.29
CA ALA A 33 -13.14 -1.59 -22.58
C ALA A 33 -14.00 -2.10 -21.40
N GLY A 34 -13.53 -3.08 -20.63
CA GLY A 34 -14.27 -3.68 -19.50
C GLY A 34 -13.69 -3.37 -18.11
N GLY A 35 -12.66 -2.52 -18.04
CA GLY A 35 -11.91 -2.29 -16.82
C GLY A 35 -12.59 -1.35 -15.84
N SER A 36 -12.31 -1.56 -14.56
CA SER A 36 -12.64 -0.59 -13.51
C SER A 36 -11.51 0.43 -13.39
N PHE A 37 -11.77 1.67 -13.79
CA PHE A 37 -10.77 2.74 -13.69
C PHE A 37 -10.83 3.38 -12.31
N ARG A 38 -9.66 3.66 -11.74
CA ARG A 38 -9.55 4.50 -10.53
C ARG A 38 -8.73 5.73 -10.86
N VAL A 39 -9.31 6.90 -10.62
CA VAL A 39 -8.63 8.19 -10.72
C VAL A 39 -8.35 8.67 -9.30
N ASN A 40 -7.08 8.78 -8.96
CA ASN A 40 -6.59 9.34 -7.68
C ASN A 40 -5.74 10.58 -7.97
N GLU A 41 -5.35 11.33 -6.93
CA GLU A 41 -4.50 12.53 -7.05
C GLU A 41 -3.23 12.28 -7.88
N ARG A 42 -2.63 11.09 -7.77
CA ARG A 42 -1.49 10.66 -8.58
C ARG A 42 -1.75 10.69 -10.09
N VAL A 43 -2.93 10.27 -10.54
CA VAL A 43 -3.28 10.28 -11.98
C VAL A 43 -3.28 11.71 -12.48
N LEU A 44 -3.84 12.66 -11.72
CA LEU A 44 -3.85 14.05 -12.13
C LEU A 44 -2.48 14.72 -12.12
N THR A 45 -1.62 14.37 -11.16
CA THR A 45 -0.23 14.85 -11.15
C THR A 45 0.51 14.36 -12.39
N ASN A 46 0.28 13.11 -12.82
CA ASN A 46 0.88 12.57 -14.03
C ASN A 46 0.25 13.10 -15.33
N LEU A 47 -1.03 13.50 -15.31
CA LEU A 47 -1.69 14.15 -16.46
C LEU A 47 -1.10 15.52 -16.79
N GLY A 48 -0.57 16.24 -15.79
CA GLY A 48 0.19 17.47 -16.01
C GLY A 48 1.49 17.24 -16.79
N ALA A 49 2.16 16.10 -16.55
CA ALA A 49 3.35 15.71 -17.32
C ALA A 49 2.98 15.17 -18.72
N GLY A 50 1.75 14.70 -18.92
CA GLY A 50 1.22 14.16 -20.17
C GLY A 50 0.65 15.19 -21.15
N GLY A 51 0.88 16.49 -20.93
CA GLY A 51 0.47 17.56 -21.85
C GLY A 51 -0.99 18.02 -21.73
N VAL A 52 -1.68 17.67 -20.64
CA VAL A 52 -3.04 18.17 -20.34
C VAL A 52 -2.94 19.61 -19.81
N SER A 53 -3.78 20.52 -20.32
CA SER A 53 -3.76 21.94 -19.94
C SER A 53 -3.89 22.12 -18.41
N PRO A 54 -3.06 22.98 -17.77
CA PRO A 54 -3.12 23.26 -16.33
C PRO A 54 -4.51 23.70 -15.84
N ASP A 55 -5.29 24.36 -16.70
CA ASP A 55 -6.67 24.79 -16.40
C ASP A 55 -7.63 23.60 -16.26
N ALA A 56 -7.47 22.58 -17.11
CA ALA A 56 -8.28 21.37 -17.03
C ALA A 56 -7.95 20.56 -15.76
N ILE A 57 -6.67 20.48 -15.39
CA ILE A 57 -6.23 19.79 -14.17
C ILE A 57 -6.75 20.51 -12.93
N THR A 58 -6.69 21.84 -12.91
CA THR A 58 -7.21 22.65 -11.79
C THR A 58 -8.72 22.47 -11.65
N ARG A 59 -9.47 22.51 -12.76
CA ARG A 59 -10.92 22.23 -12.75
C ARG A 59 -11.26 20.81 -12.27
N ILE A 60 -10.48 19.80 -12.66
CA ILE A 60 -10.67 18.43 -12.17
C ILE A 60 -10.30 18.28 -10.69
N LYS A 61 -9.30 19.03 -10.20
CA LYS A 61 -8.94 19.10 -8.77
C LYS A 61 -9.95 19.88 -7.92
N ASP A 62 -10.65 20.85 -8.51
CA ASP A 62 -11.59 21.71 -7.78
C ASP A 62 -13.04 21.22 -7.83
N ALA A 63 -13.36 20.28 -8.73
CA ALA A 63 -14.68 19.68 -8.85
C ALA A 63 -14.97 18.78 -7.63
N LYS A 64 -15.63 19.35 -6.61
CA LYS A 64 -16.07 18.65 -5.40
C LYS A 64 -17.52 18.18 -5.49
N ALA A 65 -17.77 16.93 -5.10
CA ALA A 65 -19.09 16.41 -4.79
C ALA A 65 -19.59 17.02 -3.45
N PRO A 66 -20.90 16.90 -3.11
CA PRO A 66 -21.48 17.49 -1.91
C PRO A 66 -20.85 17.02 -0.58
N ASP A 67 -20.10 15.92 -0.60
CA ASP A 67 -19.36 15.35 0.52
C ASP A 67 -17.94 15.95 0.68
N GLY A 68 -17.57 16.93 -0.13
CA GLY A 68 -16.26 17.59 -0.11
C GLY A 68 -15.12 16.81 -0.75
N LYS A 69 -15.39 15.60 -1.29
CA LYS A 69 -14.44 14.81 -2.08
C LYS A 69 -14.54 15.20 -3.54
N ASN A 70 -13.48 15.06 -4.32
CA ASN A 70 -13.60 15.42 -5.73
C ASN A 70 -14.44 14.39 -6.47
N SER A 71 -15.33 14.87 -7.34
CA SER A 71 -16.35 14.06 -8.02
C SER A 71 -15.77 12.96 -8.91
N ILE A 72 -14.51 13.13 -9.35
CA ILE A 72 -13.77 12.16 -10.16
C ILE A 72 -12.80 11.33 -9.29
N PHE A 73 -12.44 11.80 -8.08
CA PHE A 73 -11.48 11.12 -7.22
C PHE A 73 -12.07 9.95 -6.43
N GLY A 74 -11.39 8.81 -6.46
CA GLY A 74 -11.78 7.64 -5.67
C GLY A 74 -13.05 6.94 -6.16
N VAL A 75 -13.70 7.45 -7.20
CA VAL A 75 -14.82 6.79 -7.87
C VAL A 75 -14.27 5.66 -8.74
N LYS A 76 -14.78 4.45 -8.50
CA LYS A 76 -14.49 3.28 -9.33
C LYS A 76 -15.44 3.33 -10.53
N PHE A 77 -14.90 3.59 -11.72
CA PHE A 77 -15.69 3.63 -12.96
C PHE A 77 -15.84 2.20 -13.49
N GLU A 78 -16.86 1.49 -13.01
CA GLU A 78 -17.23 0.16 -13.49
C GLU A 78 -18.25 0.28 -14.63
N PRO A 79 -18.23 -0.64 -15.63
CA PRO A 79 -19.27 -0.69 -16.64
C PRO A 79 -20.65 -0.74 -15.99
N LYS A 80 -21.46 0.28 -16.24
CA LYS A 80 -22.81 0.46 -15.68
C LYS A 80 -23.67 1.08 -16.78
N ASP A 81 -24.89 0.58 -16.93
CA ASP A 81 -25.87 1.07 -17.91
C ASP A 81 -25.41 1.01 -19.38
N GLY A 82 -24.75 -0.09 -19.79
CA GLY A 82 -24.38 -0.34 -21.19
C GLY A 82 -23.23 0.53 -21.73
N LEU A 83 -22.69 1.44 -20.92
CA LEU A 83 -21.52 2.25 -21.24
C LEU A 83 -20.25 1.58 -20.71
N SER A 84 -19.17 1.61 -21.49
CA SER A 84 -17.86 1.10 -21.05
C SER A 84 -17.29 1.97 -19.91
N GLY A 85 -16.46 1.39 -19.05
CA GLY A 85 -15.78 2.15 -17.98
C GLY A 85 -14.95 3.32 -18.51
N GLU A 86 -14.41 3.16 -19.72
CA GLU A 86 -13.74 4.23 -20.49
C GLU A 86 -14.70 5.35 -20.86
N GLN A 87 -15.87 5.05 -21.42
CA GLN A 87 -16.86 6.06 -21.80
C GLN A 87 -17.36 6.84 -20.59
N GLN A 88 -17.56 6.17 -19.45
CA GLN A 88 -17.93 6.84 -18.20
C GLN A 88 -16.82 7.78 -17.71
N LEU A 89 -15.56 7.37 -17.78
CA LEU A 89 -14.43 8.22 -17.43
C LEU A 89 -14.34 9.44 -18.35
N LEU A 90 -14.47 9.25 -19.66
CA LEU A 90 -14.43 10.34 -20.64
C LEU A 90 -15.60 11.32 -20.46
N ASN A 91 -16.80 10.80 -20.18
CA ASN A 91 -17.97 11.61 -19.87
C ASN A 91 -17.79 12.40 -18.58
N ALA A 92 -17.27 11.78 -17.51
CA ALA A 92 -16.98 12.46 -16.25
C ALA A 92 -15.90 13.55 -16.39
N VAL A 93 -14.88 13.31 -17.23
CA VAL A 93 -13.89 14.35 -17.54
C VAL A 93 -14.52 15.48 -18.34
N ASN A 94 -15.38 15.16 -19.32
CA ASN A 94 -16.06 16.15 -20.15
C ASN A 94 -17.09 16.99 -19.38
N THR A 95 -17.70 16.49 -18.30
CA THR A 95 -18.58 17.31 -17.43
C THR A 95 -17.81 18.37 -16.65
N VAL A 96 -16.55 18.10 -16.33
CA VAL A 96 -15.70 19.01 -15.55
C VAL A 96 -14.86 19.92 -16.45
N SER A 97 -14.43 19.42 -17.61
CA SER A 97 -13.70 20.18 -18.63
C SER A 97 -14.20 19.81 -20.03
N PRO A 98 -15.11 20.60 -20.61
CA PRO A 98 -15.71 20.29 -21.92
C PRO A 98 -14.65 20.07 -23.00
N GLY A 99 -14.68 18.92 -23.67
CA GLY A 99 -13.79 18.56 -24.78
C GLY A 99 -12.43 17.98 -24.37
N ALA A 100 -12.00 18.14 -23.12
CA ALA A 100 -10.70 17.64 -22.66
C ALA A 100 -10.64 16.11 -22.60
N GLY A 101 -11.78 15.43 -22.36
CA GLY A 101 -11.85 13.98 -22.37
C GLY A 101 -11.51 13.39 -23.74
N ASN A 102 -11.99 14.02 -24.82
CA ASN A 102 -11.77 13.52 -26.19
C ASN A 102 -10.38 13.90 -26.72
N VAL A 103 -9.87 15.09 -26.39
CA VAL A 103 -8.56 15.58 -26.84
C VAL A 103 -7.40 14.89 -26.10
N HIS A 104 -7.56 14.59 -24.81
CA HIS A 104 -6.53 13.95 -24.00
C HIS A 104 -6.85 12.49 -23.67
N ARG A 105 -7.70 11.84 -24.47
CA ARG A 105 -8.16 10.47 -24.27
C ARG A 105 -7.01 9.50 -24.01
N ASP A 106 -6.01 9.49 -24.89
CA ASP A 106 -4.87 8.56 -24.78
C ASP A 106 -4.03 8.83 -23.54
N ALA A 107 -3.80 10.10 -23.21
CA ALA A 107 -3.08 10.49 -21.99
C ALA A 107 -3.86 10.09 -20.72
N ILE A 108 -5.19 10.28 -20.71
CA ILE A 108 -6.06 9.89 -19.58
C ILE A 108 -6.06 8.38 -19.42
N LEU A 109 -6.26 7.61 -20.49
CA LEU A 109 -6.33 6.15 -20.43
C LEU A 109 -4.97 5.51 -20.11
N GLN A 110 -3.88 6.06 -20.62
CA GLN A 110 -2.53 5.60 -20.28
C GLN A 110 -2.17 5.89 -18.83
N ASN A 111 -2.62 7.02 -18.26
CA ASN A 111 -2.33 7.39 -16.87
C ASN A 111 -3.36 6.90 -15.82
N SER A 112 -4.55 6.45 -16.25
CA SER A 112 -5.59 5.92 -15.35
C SER A 112 -5.21 4.54 -14.84
N PHE A 113 -5.21 4.30 -13.53
CA PHE A 113 -4.74 3.02 -13.00
C PHE A 113 -5.77 1.90 -13.23
N LEU A 114 -5.34 0.83 -13.90
CA LEU A 114 -5.98 -0.48 -13.87
C LEU A 114 -5.17 -1.36 -12.91
N PHE A 115 -5.47 -1.30 -11.60
CA PHE A 115 -4.87 -2.23 -10.64
C PHE A 115 -5.54 -3.61 -10.77
N ARG A 116 -5.17 -4.35 -11.81
CA ARG A 116 -5.54 -5.75 -11.97
C ARG A 116 -4.29 -6.61 -11.93
N VAL A 117 -3.96 -7.06 -10.73
CA VAL A 117 -2.96 -8.10 -10.49
C VAL A 117 -3.66 -9.38 -10.06
N SER A 118 -3.03 -10.53 -10.29
CA SER A 118 -3.57 -11.81 -9.84
C SER A 118 -3.76 -11.80 -8.31
N PRO A 119 -4.90 -12.27 -7.78
CA PRO A 119 -5.11 -12.42 -6.34
C PRO A 119 -4.06 -13.31 -5.65
N PHE A 120 -3.36 -14.13 -6.43
CA PHE A 120 -2.31 -15.02 -5.94
C PHE A 120 -1.18 -14.28 -5.21
N TRP A 121 -0.84 -13.06 -5.63
CA TRP A 121 0.18 -12.23 -4.96
C TRP A 121 -0.20 -11.92 -3.51
N LEU A 122 -1.47 -11.64 -3.26
CA LEU A 122 -1.98 -11.40 -1.91
C LEU A 122 -1.94 -12.69 -1.10
N ILE A 123 -2.44 -13.80 -1.65
CA ILE A 123 -2.46 -15.10 -0.96
C ILE A 123 -1.05 -15.49 -0.51
N LEU A 124 -0.06 -15.34 -1.39
CA LEU A 124 1.33 -15.68 -1.09
C LEU A 124 1.94 -14.74 -0.05
N ALA A 125 1.71 -13.44 -0.16
CA ALA A 125 2.18 -12.47 0.83
C ALA A 125 1.57 -12.72 2.22
N TYR A 126 0.25 -12.97 2.28
CA TYR A 126 -0.44 -13.31 3.53
C TYR A 126 0.04 -14.63 4.13
N GLY A 127 0.33 -15.64 3.29
CA GLY A 127 0.93 -16.90 3.74
C GLY A 127 2.28 -16.67 4.42
N ILE A 128 3.16 -15.90 3.79
CA ILE A 128 4.52 -15.63 4.31
C ILE A 128 4.49 -14.78 5.58
N VAL A 129 3.66 -13.72 5.64
CA VAL A 129 3.59 -12.88 6.84
C VAL A 129 3.02 -13.65 8.02
N THR A 130 2.03 -14.51 7.79
CA THR A 130 1.44 -15.36 8.84
C THR A 130 2.49 -16.30 9.41
N LEU A 131 3.33 -16.92 8.57
CA LEU A 131 4.46 -17.73 9.03
C LEU A 131 5.46 -16.89 9.86
N GLY A 132 5.71 -15.65 9.45
CA GLY A 132 6.52 -14.70 10.23
C GLY A 132 5.92 -14.40 11.60
N GLU A 133 4.62 -14.13 11.67
CA GLU A 133 3.91 -13.83 12.92
C GLU A 133 3.86 -15.03 13.88
N LEU A 134 3.69 -16.24 13.36
CA LEU A 134 3.75 -17.47 14.15
C LEU A 134 5.12 -17.67 14.82
N MET A 135 6.19 -17.09 14.26
CA MET A 135 7.54 -17.15 14.84
C MET A 135 7.86 -15.96 15.76
N LEU A 136 7.10 -14.88 15.67
CA LEU A 136 7.28 -13.66 16.46
C LEU A 136 6.44 -13.68 17.74
N SER A 137 5.15 -14.00 17.63
CA SER A 137 4.17 -13.88 18.72
C SER A 137 4.45 -14.80 19.93
N PRO A 138 4.71 -16.13 19.80
CA PRO A 138 5.01 -16.96 20.96
C PRO A 138 6.39 -16.65 21.54
N MET A 139 7.36 -16.25 20.70
CA MET A 139 8.72 -15.97 21.14
C MET A 139 8.82 -14.67 21.94
N GLY A 140 8.08 -13.63 21.53
CA GLY A 140 8.07 -12.34 22.22
C GLY A 140 7.56 -12.44 23.65
N LEU A 141 6.38 -13.03 23.84
CA LEU A 141 5.77 -13.24 25.17
C LEU A 141 6.61 -14.18 26.06
N SER A 142 7.20 -15.22 25.48
CA SER A 142 8.10 -16.11 26.23
C SER A 142 9.37 -15.40 26.71
N LEU A 143 9.93 -14.51 25.90
CA LEU A 143 11.13 -13.75 26.27
C LEU A 143 10.83 -12.77 27.41
N VAL A 144 9.73 -12.01 27.32
CA VAL A 144 9.34 -11.07 28.38
C VAL A 144 9.10 -11.81 29.70
N SER A 145 8.43 -12.95 29.67
CA SER A 145 8.15 -13.72 30.89
C SER A 145 9.39 -14.38 31.52
N LYS A 146 10.37 -14.81 30.72
CA LYS A 146 11.62 -15.42 31.21
C LYS A 146 12.67 -14.41 31.70
N VAL A 147 12.74 -13.24 31.06
CA VAL A 147 13.76 -12.22 31.35
C VAL A 147 13.28 -11.23 32.43
N ALA A 148 11.96 -11.12 32.64
CA ALA A 148 11.43 -10.19 33.62
C ALA A 148 11.78 -10.58 35.07
N PRO A 149 12.31 -9.64 35.88
CA PRO A 149 12.56 -9.88 37.30
C PRO A 149 11.27 -10.18 38.05
N ILE A 150 11.35 -11.07 39.05
CA ILE A 150 10.20 -11.66 39.76
C ILE A 150 9.21 -10.60 40.28
N GLY A 151 9.70 -9.46 40.77
CA GLY A 151 8.89 -8.39 41.35
C GLY A 151 8.27 -7.39 40.37
N ILE A 152 8.68 -7.38 39.09
CA ILE A 152 8.19 -6.40 38.08
C ILE A 152 7.67 -7.07 36.80
N ARG A 153 7.32 -8.35 36.86
CA ARG A 153 6.80 -9.10 35.70
C ARG A 153 5.55 -8.46 35.08
N GLY A 154 4.63 -7.97 35.91
CA GLY A 154 3.45 -7.25 35.43
C GLY A 154 3.78 -5.97 34.65
N LEU A 155 4.78 -5.21 35.11
CA LEU A 155 5.23 -3.98 34.45
C LEU A 155 5.90 -4.30 33.10
N MET A 156 6.73 -5.34 33.03
CA MET A 156 7.39 -5.77 31.79
C MET A 156 6.38 -6.27 30.75
N MET A 157 5.34 -6.98 31.17
CA MET A 157 4.22 -7.37 30.31
C MET A 157 3.42 -6.14 29.84
N GLY A 158 3.23 -5.14 30.70
CA GLY A 158 2.68 -3.84 30.31
C GLY A 158 3.53 -3.17 29.22
N GLY A 159 4.85 -3.21 29.35
CA GLY A 159 5.79 -2.70 28.35
C GLY A 159 5.63 -3.37 26.98
N TRP A 160 5.40 -4.68 26.94
CA TRP A 160 5.09 -5.41 25.70
C TRP A 160 3.82 -4.87 25.02
N PHE A 161 2.74 -4.65 25.78
CA PHE A 161 1.49 -4.10 25.21
C PHE A 161 1.64 -2.65 24.76
N VAL A 162 2.41 -1.83 25.49
CA VAL A 162 2.72 -0.45 25.09
C VAL A 162 3.50 -0.43 23.77
N ALA A 163 4.50 -1.31 23.61
CA ALA A 163 5.23 -1.44 22.35
C ALA A 163 4.30 -1.79 21.18
N THR A 164 3.36 -2.72 21.37
CA THR A 164 2.34 -3.06 20.37
C THR A 164 1.42 -1.88 20.06
N ALA A 165 0.99 -1.13 21.07
CA ALA A 165 0.15 0.06 20.86
C ALA A 165 0.86 1.15 20.05
N ILE A 166 2.15 1.39 20.33
CA ILE A 166 2.98 2.31 19.55
C ILE A 166 3.13 1.80 18.11
N GLY A 167 3.39 0.50 17.93
CA GLY A 167 3.45 -0.12 16.60
C GLY A 167 2.17 0.09 15.80
N ASN A 168 1.01 -0.13 16.43
CA ASN A 168 -0.29 0.13 15.82
C ASN A 168 -0.48 1.62 15.46
N LYS A 169 -0.02 2.54 16.29
CA LYS A 169 -0.08 3.98 15.96
C LYS A 169 0.80 4.35 14.76
N LEU A 170 1.94 3.67 14.57
CA LEU A 170 2.83 3.88 13.43
C LEU A 170 2.24 3.38 12.09
N THR A 171 1.18 2.56 12.11
CA THR A 171 0.45 2.16 10.88
C THR A 171 -0.18 3.35 10.14
N GLN A 172 -0.25 4.53 10.77
CA GLN A 172 -0.67 5.80 10.15
C GLN A 172 0.15 6.19 8.91
N ILE A 173 1.31 5.57 8.66
CA ILE A 173 2.04 5.70 7.39
C ILE A 173 1.18 5.33 6.16
N GLY A 174 0.06 4.61 6.34
CA GLY A 174 -0.91 4.32 5.29
C GLY A 174 -1.52 5.55 4.60
N ILE A 175 -1.40 6.76 5.16
CA ILE A 175 -1.81 8.01 4.49
C ILE A 175 -1.09 8.22 3.15
N TYR A 176 0.15 7.71 3.02
CA TYR A 176 0.93 7.82 1.79
C TYR A 176 0.47 6.88 0.66
N TRP A 177 -0.49 5.99 0.93
CA TRP A 177 -1.00 5.01 -0.04
C TRP A 177 -1.57 5.65 -1.32
N ASP A 178 -2.26 6.78 -1.19
CA ASP A 178 -2.88 7.47 -2.34
C ASP A 178 -1.94 8.47 -3.02
N ILE A 179 -0.84 8.84 -2.34
CA ILE A 179 0.12 9.85 -2.79
C ILE A 179 1.29 9.18 -3.54
N TRP A 180 1.82 8.08 -3.01
CA TRP A 180 3.00 7.39 -3.55
C TRP A 180 2.65 6.26 -4.51
N LEU A 181 3.64 5.75 -5.27
CA LEU A 181 3.50 4.48 -5.99
C LEU A 181 3.30 3.34 -4.97
N GLN A 182 2.39 2.41 -5.26
CA GLN A 182 2.13 1.26 -4.37
C GLN A 182 3.39 0.39 -4.26
N SER A 183 4.15 0.25 -5.34
CA SER A 183 5.46 -0.42 -5.29
C SER A 183 6.41 0.27 -4.31
N SER A 184 6.61 1.59 -4.43
CA SER A 184 7.47 2.35 -3.52
C SER A 184 7.03 2.24 -2.06
N PHE A 185 5.72 2.23 -1.80
CA PHE A 185 5.17 2.03 -0.47
C PHE A 185 5.57 0.66 0.12
N PHE A 186 5.35 -0.44 -0.61
CA PHE A 186 5.74 -1.77 -0.15
C PHE A 186 7.25 -1.94 -0.03
N LEU A 187 8.04 -1.28 -0.89
CA LEU A 187 9.49 -1.32 -0.83
C LEU A 187 10.02 -0.67 0.46
N VAL A 188 9.47 0.48 0.86
CA VAL A 188 9.85 1.13 2.13
C VAL A 188 9.52 0.21 3.32
N LEU A 189 8.34 -0.40 3.34
CA LEU A 189 7.96 -1.35 4.40
C LEU A 189 8.89 -2.58 4.43
N ALA A 190 9.24 -3.13 3.27
CA ALA A 190 10.20 -4.23 3.15
C ALA A 190 11.56 -3.83 3.71
N CYS A 191 12.10 -2.68 3.31
CA CYS A 191 13.38 -2.17 3.80
C CYS A 191 13.38 -1.96 5.32
N MET A 192 12.32 -1.37 5.88
CA MET A 192 12.19 -1.18 7.33
C MET A 192 12.15 -2.51 8.08
N ALA A 193 11.40 -3.50 7.58
CA ALA A 193 11.31 -4.82 8.19
C ALA A 193 12.65 -5.58 8.14
N LEU A 194 13.35 -5.53 6.99
CA LEU A 194 14.66 -6.15 6.82
C LEU A 194 15.75 -5.46 7.65
N PHE A 195 15.71 -4.12 7.72
CA PHE A 195 16.59 -3.36 8.61
C PHE A 195 16.42 -3.81 10.07
N MET A 196 15.18 -3.94 10.56
CA MET A 196 14.95 -4.46 11.90
C MET A 196 15.33 -5.93 12.07
N ALA A 197 15.20 -6.75 11.03
CA ALA A 197 15.70 -8.13 11.08
C ALA A 197 17.24 -8.15 11.30
N ILE A 198 17.98 -7.25 10.64
CA ILE A 198 19.43 -7.09 10.81
C ILE A 198 19.75 -6.60 12.22
N VAL A 199 19.09 -5.54 12.69
CA VAL A 199 19.28 -5.00 14.05
C VAL A 199 19.05 -6.09 15.10
N LEU A 200 17.94 -6.83 14.99
CA LEU A 200 17.66 -7.94 15.90
C LEU A 200 18.73 -9.03 15.82
N ALA A 201 19.18 -9.40 14.62
CA ALA A 201 20.24 -10.40 14.43
C ALA A 201 21.56 -9.98 15.10
N LEU A 202 21.92 -8.70 15.03
CA LEU A 202 23.08 -8.14 15.73
C LEU A 202 22.90 -8.17 17.25
N LEU A 203 21.70 -7.86 17.74
CA LEU A 203 21.35 -7.89 19.16
C LEU A 203 21.22 -9.30 19.75
N LEU A 204 21.10 -10.35 18.93
CA LEU A 204 21.06 -11.74 19.43
C LEU A 204 22.32 -12.12 20.20
N LYS A 205 23.50 -11.69 19.72
CA LYS A 205 24.79 -11.99 20.38
C LYS A 205 24.88 -11.43 21.81
N PRO A 206 24.67 -10.10 22.04
CA PRO A 206 24.69 -9.55 23.39
C PRO A 206 23.55 -10.08 24.25
N LEU A 207 22.36 -10.30 23.68
CA LEU A 207 21.22 -10.84 24.42
C LEU A 207 21.50 -12.25 24.96
N LYS A 208 22.05 -13.14 24.11
CA LYS A 208 22.43 -14.50 24.53
C LYS A 208 23.51 -14.48 25.62
N LYS A 209 24.45 -13.53 25.56
CA LYS A 209 25.48 -13.36 26.59
C LYS A 209 24.90 -12.83 27.91
N ALA A 210 23.89 -11.98 27.85
CA ALA A 210 23.21 -11.42 29.03
C ALA A 210 22.23 -12.40 29.69
N MET A 211 21.88 -13.51 29.03
CA MET A 211 20.96 -14.54 29.55
C MET A 211 21.65 -15.91 29.65
N PRO A 212 22.69 -16.09 30.48
CA PRO A 212 23.30 -17.40 30.69
C PRO A 212 22.31 -18.32 31.43
N GLY A 213 21.67 -19.24 30.72
CA GLY A 213 20.73 -20.22 31.30
C GLY A 213 19.36 -20.33 30.63
N VAL A 214 19.11 -19.57 29.55
CA VAL A 214 17.89 -19.66 28.71
C VAL A 214 18.24 -19.92 27.25
#